data_AF-A0A7C4YNJ8-F1
#
_entry.id   AF-A0A7C4YNJ8-F1
#
_cell.length_a   1.000
_cell.length_b   1.000
_cell.length_c   1.000
_cell.angle_alpha   90.00
_cell.angle_beta   90.00
_cell.angle_gamma   90.00
#
_symmetry.space_group_name_H-M   'P 1'
#
loop_
_entity.id
_entity.type
_entity.pdbx_description
1 polymer ?
#
loop_
_entity_poly.entity_id
_entity_poly.type
_entity_poly.pdbx_seq_one_letter_code
_entity_poly.pdbx_strand_id
1 'polypeptide(L)'
;MVNFKTVYVITMWSGGRPAKKWKSFEMPKLLPQGTGVEFICCETKLRVQVIGTISVEEYESGKEDFEMGLYKELIENRQSERETSKSPENIEKLF
;
A
#
# COMPACT_ATOMS: atom_id res chain seq x y z
N MET A 1 17.46 -4.57 14.19
CA MET A 1 16.37 -5.57 14.22
C MET A 1 15.17 -4.92 13.55
N VAL A 2 14.77 -5.40 12.37
CA VAL A 2 13.55 -4.90 11.70
C VAL A 2 12.36 -5.44 12.48
N ASN A 3 11.46 -4.56 12.92
CA ASN A 3 10.30 -4.94 13.71
C ASN A 3 9.12 -5.12 12.75
N PHE A 4 8.84 -6.37 12.39
CA PHE A 4 7.70 -6.68 11.53
C PHE A 4 6.40 -6.41 12.28
N LYS A 5 5.49 -5.68 11.67
CA LYS A 5 4.16 -5.42 12.25
C LYS A 5 3.08 -5.98 11.36
N THR A 6 2.28 -6.89 11.88
CA THR A 6 1.09 -7.36 11.17
C THR A 6 0.11 -6.21 10.96
N VAL A 7 -0.42 -6.10 9.74
CA VAL A 7 -1.44 -5.14 9.36
C VAL A 7 -2.59 -5.90 8.72
N TYR A 8 -3.79 -5.68 9.24
CA TYR A 8 -5.02 -6.20 8.68
C TYR A 8 -5.65 -5.12 7.79
N VAL A 9 -5.89 -5.44 6.52
CA VAL A 9 -6.71 -4.61 5.64
C VAL A 9 -8.13 -5.17 5.66
N ILE A 10 -9.10 -4.30 5.93
CA ILE A 10 -10.51 -4.64 5.96
C ILE A 10 -11.15 -3.96 4.75
N THR A 11 -11.72 -4.73 3.83
CA THR A 11 -12.39 -4.22 2.63
C THR A 11 -13.89 -4.50 2.70
N MET A 12 -14.70 -3.45 2.65
CA MET A 12 -16.15 -3.55 2.44
C MET A 12 -16.46 -3.51 0.95
N TRP A 13 -17.26 -4.45 0.49
CA TRP A 13 -17.64 -4.62 -0.92
C TRP A 13 -19.08 -4.19 -1.16
N SER A 14 -19.33 -3.58 -2.31
CA SER A 14 -20.68 -3.23 -2.76
C SER A 14 -20.77 -3.38 -4.28
N GLY A 15 -21.67 -4.23 -4.77
CA GLY A 15 -21.85 -4.44 -6.22
C GLY A 15 -20.61 -4.97 -6.94
N GLY A 16 -19.83 -5.86 -6.28
CA GLY A 16 -18.64 -6.47 -6.87
C GLY A 16 -17.37 -5.60 -6.88
N ARG A 17 -17.42 -4.37 -6.33
CA ARG A 17 -16.28 -3.46 -6.22
C ARG A 17 -15.97 -3.09 -4.76
N PRO A 18 -14.71 -2.77 -4.44
CA PRO A 18 -14.35 -2.29 -3.10
C PRO A 18 -14.97 -0.90 -2.88
N ALA A 19 -15.83 -0.79 -1.86
CA ALA A 19 -16.50 0.45 -1.50
C ALA A 19 -15.70 1.27 -0.49
N LYS A 20 -15.11 0.60 0.51
CA LYS A 20 -14.27 1.25 1.52
C LYS A 20 -13.24 0.28 2.08
N LYS A 21 -12.06 0.81 2.41
CA LYS A 21 -10.96 0.06 3.03
C LYS A 21 -10.53 0.71 4.32
N TRP A 22 -10.14 -0.11 5.29
CA TRP A 22 -9.52 0.31 6.54
C TRP A 22 -8.29 -0.53 6.82
N LYS A 23 -7.44 -0.02 7.71
CA LYS A 23 -6.32 -0.76 8.29
C LYS A 23 -6.52 -0.90 9.80
N SER A 24 -6.14 -2.04 10.34
CA SER A 24 -6.05 -2.33 11.77
C SER A 24 -4.72 -3.01 12.07
N PHE A 25 -4.12 -2.77 13.23
CA PHE A 25 -2.94 -3.53 13.70
C PHE A 25 -3.33 -4.80 14.46
N GLU A 26 -4.60 -4.90 14.85
CA GLU A 26 -5.16 -6.06 15.53
C GLU A 26 -6.16 -6.76 14.62
N MET A 27 -6.27 -8.08 14.77
CA MET A 27 -7.22 -8.89 14.00
C MET A 27 -8.66 -8.42 14.27
N PRO A 28 -9.46 -8.09 13.24
CA PRO A 28 -10.86 -7.74 13.40
C PRO A 28 -11.65 -8.87 14.06
N LYS A 29 -12.52 -8.52 15.02
CA LYS A 29 -13.38 -9.49 15.70
C LYS A 29 -14.71 -9.59 14.97
N LEU A 30 -15.22 -10.81 14.80
CA LEU A 30 -16.57 -11.01 14.28
C LEU A 30 -17.61 -10.43 15.26
N LEU A 31 -18.60 -9.74 14.71
CA LEU A 31 -19.76 -9.29 15.48
C LEU A 31 -20.63 -10.48 15.90
N PRO A 32 -21.37 -10.41 17.02
CA PRO A 32 -22.20 -11.52 17.49
C PRO A 32 -23.23 -12.03 16.48
N GLN A 33 -23.71 -11.17 15.57
CA GLN A 33 -24.66 -11.57 14.53
C GLN A 33 -24.01 -12.34 13.37
N GLY A 34 -22.68 -12.40 13.30
CA GLY A 34 -21.91 -13.12 12.28
C GLY A 34 -21.81 -12.42 10.91
N THR A 35 -22.46 -11.27 10.72
CA THR A 35 -22.54 -10.56 9.43
C THR A 35 -21.63 -9.33 9.33
N GLY A 36 -20.69 -9.18 10.26
CA GLY A 36 -19.82 -8.01 10.31
C GLY A 36 -18.61 -8.17 11.21
N VAL A 37 -17.77 -7.14 11.24
CA VAL A 37 -16.54 -7.10 12.06
C VAL A 37 -16.44 -5.81 12.87
N GLU A 38 -15.78 -5.90 14.02
CA GLU A 38 -15.36 -4.79 14.87
C GLU A 38 -13.83 -4.71 14.92
N PHE A 39 -13.27 -3.51 14.75
CA PHE A 39 -11.83 -3.26 14.84
C PHE A 39 -11.51 -1.81 15.25
N ILE A 40 -10.25 -1.52 15.58
CA ILE A 40 -9.76 -0.15 15.80
C ILE A 40 -9.07 0.33 14.53
N CYS A 41 -9.55 1.43 13.95
CA CYS A 41 -8.97 1.97 12.73
C CYS A 41 -7.59 2.61 13.00
N CYS A 42 -6.58 2.24 12.20
CA CYS A 42 -5.23 2.79 12.34
C CYS A 42 -5.17 4.30 12.15
N GLU A 43 -5.98 4.86 11.24
CA GLU A 43 -5.96 6.28 10.88
C GLU A 43 -6.70 7.12 11.93
N THR A 44 -7.96 6.77 12.20
CA THR A 44 -8.83 7.59 13.06
C THR A 44 -8.71 7.25 14.55
N LYS A 45 -8.11 6.10 14.89
CA LYS A 45 -8.08 5.52 16.24
C LYS A 45 -9.45 5.23 16.85
N LEU A 46 -10.51 5.32 16.05
CA LEU A 46 -11.86 5.01 16.49
C LEU A 46 -12.14 3.53 16.33
N ARG A 47 -13.02 3.04 17.20
CA ARG A 47 -13.64 1.73 17.05
C ARG A 47 -14.67 1.80 15.93
N VAL A 48 -14.56 0.88 14.97
CA VAL A 48 -15.42 0.81 13.80
C VAL A 48 -16.12 -0.55 13.81
N GLN A 49 -17.43 -0.53 13.60
CA GLN A 49 -18.22 -1.72 13.30
C GLN A 49 -18.70 -1.62 11.86
N VAL A 50 -18.48 -2.67 11.08
CA VAL A 50 -18.90 -2.76 9.67
C VAL A 50 -19.73 -4.02 9.49
N ILE A 51 -20.90 -3.87 8.90
CA ILE A 51 -21.84 -4.97 8.60
C ILE A 51 -22.02 -5.04 7.08
N GLY A 52 -21.92 -6.24 6.49
CA GLY A 52 -22.10 -6.47 5.06
C GLY A 52 -21.07 -7.42 4.47
N THR A 53 -20.91 -7.37 3.14
CA THR A 53 -19.91 -8.18 2.42
C THR A 53 -18.52 -7.63 2.68
N ILE A 54 -17.70 -8.35 3.45
CA ILE A 54 -16.40 -7.88 3.93
C ILE A 54 -15.34 -8.95 3.64
N SER A 55 -14.16 -8.52 3.21
CA SER A 55 -12.94 -9.33 3.24
C SER A 55 -11.94 -8.74 4.26
N VAL A 56 -11.15 -9.61 4.87
CA VAL A 56 -10.06 -9.24 5.76
C VAL A 56 -8.80 -9.93 5.26
N GLU A 57 -7.79 -9.14 4.93
CA GLU A 57 -6.50 -9.60 4.44
C GLU A 57 -5.39 -9.28 5.45
N GLU A 58 -4.54 -10.26 5.76
CA GLU A 58 -3.41 -10.10 6.69
C GLU A 58 -2.10 -9.86 5.92
N TYR A 59 -1.34 -8.84 6.32
CA TYR A 59 -0.06 -8.46 5.75
C TYR A 59 1.01 -8.32 6.83
N GLU A 60 2.26 -8.56 6.47
CA GLU A 60 3.43 -8.34 7.33
C GLU A 60 4.16 -7.05 6.90
N SER A 61 4.04 -5.97 7.69
CA SER A 61 4.75 -4.72 7.46
C SER A 61 6.24 -4.93 7.68
N GLY A 62 7.02 -4.76 6.61
CA GLY A 62 8.46 -4.99 6.56
C GLY A 62 8.91 -5.76 5.32
N LYS A 63 7.98 -6.43 4.61
CA LYS A 63 8.27 -7.01 3.29
C LYS A 63 8.10 -6.00 2.15
N GLU A 64 7.11 -5.11 2.25
CA GLU A 64 6.82 -4.09 1.22
C GLU A 64 7.79 -2.90 1.25
N ASP A 65 8.30 -2.47 2.41
CA ASP A 65 9.31 -1.39 2.49
C ASP A 65 10.64 -1.81 1.85
N PHE A 66 10.98 -3.10 1.95
CA PHE A 66 12.15 -3.68 1.28
C PHE A 66 11.95 -3.73 -0.24
N GLU A 67 10.78 -4.15 -0.72
CA GLU A 67 10.49 -4.19 -2.16
C GLU A 67 10.37 -2.79 -2.78
N MET A 68 9.68 -1.83 -2.15
CA MET A 68 9.59 -0.46 -2.65
C MET A 68 10.93 0.28 -2.62
N GLY A 69 11.79 0.03 -1.61
CA GLY A 69 13.16 0.52 -1.60
C GLY A 69 13.97 -0.02 -2.78
N LEU A 70 13.87 -1.32 -3.06
CA LEU A 70 14.52 -1.97 -4.20
C LEU A 70 14.00 -1.42 -5.53
N TYR A 71 12.68 -1.22 -5.68
CA TYR A 71 12.11 -0.63 -6.90
C TYR A 71 12.54 0.83 -7.08
N LYS A 72 12.65 1.60 -6.01
CA LYS A 72 13.13 2.99 -6.07
C LYS A 72 14.60 3.05 -6.47
N GLU A 73 15.47 2.23 -5.88
CA GLU A 73 16.88 2.10 -6.29
C GLU A 73 17.02 1.61 -7.73
N LEU A 74 16.20 0.65 -8.17
CA LEU A 74 16.18 0.15 -9.55
C LEU A 74 15.65 1.17 -10.57
N ILE A 75 14.83 2.14 -10.14
CA ILE A 75 14.33 3.23 -10.99
C ILE A 75 15.36 4.36 -11.04
N GLU A 76 15.96 4.73 -9.90
CA GLU A 76 17.00 5.77 -9.80
C GLU A 76 18.28 5.35 -10.55
N ASN A 77 18.72 4.09 -10.43
CA ASN A 77 19.86 3.56 -11.20
C ASN A 77 19.59 3.49 -12.71
N ARG A 78 18.33 3.29 -13.13
CA ARG A 78 17.96 3.29 -14.56
C ARG A 78 17.91 4.69 -15.18
N GLN A 79 17.70 5.71 -14.34
CA GLN A 79 17.68 7.11 -14.78
C GLN A 79 19.10 7.69 -14.88
N SER A 80 20.00 7.34 -13.96
CA SER A 80 21.40 7.76 -14.02
C SER A 80 22.15 7.21 -15.24
N GLU A 81 21.84 6.00 -15.69
CA GLU A 81 22.43 5.41 -16.91
C GLU A 81 21.93 6.07 -18.23
N ARG A 82 20.75 6.70 -18.22
CA ARG A 82 20.20 7.37 -19.43
C ARG A 82 20.72 8.79 -19.65
N GLU A 83 21.25 9.45 -18.61
CA GLU A 83 21.73 10.83 -18.72
C GLU A 83 23.18 10.93 -19.22
N THR A 84 23.94 9.82 -19.23
CA THR A 84 25.32 9.80 -19.75
C THR A 84 25.43 9.66 -21.28
N SER A 85 24.32 9.55 -22.00
CA SER A 85 24.31 9.52 -23.48
C SER A 85 23.58 10.71 -24.08
N LYS A 86 24.01 11.94 -23.75
CA LYS A 86 23.74 13.09 -24.61
C LYS A 86 25.07 13.67 -25.07
N SER A 87 25.49 13.23 -26.25
CA SER A 87 26.48 13.94 -27.07
C SER A 87 26.02 15.40 -27.29
N PRO A 88 26.89 16.40 -27.19
CA PRO A 88 26.51 17.77 -27.50
C PRO A 88 26.41 17.92 -29.03
N GLU A 89 25.19 18.06 -29.55
CA GLU A 89 24.98 18.50 -30.93
C GLU A 89 25.29 20.01 -31.03
N ASN A 90 26.54 20.32 -31.41
CA ASN A 90 26.94 21.65 -31.87
C ASN A 90 26.26 21.92 -33.22
N ILE A 91 25.15 22.66 -33.21
CA ILE A 91 24.61 23.28 -34.43
C ILE A 91 25.24 24.67 -34.56
N GLU A 92 26.34 24.77 -35.30
CA GLU A 92 26.84 26.04 -35.83
C GLU A 92 26.10 26.37 -37.13
N LYS A 93 25.44 27.52 -37.19
CA LYS A 93 25.00 28.14 -38.45
C LYS A 93 26.19 28.91 -39.04
N LEU A 94 26.71 28.43 -40.16
CA LEU A 94 27.68 29.13 -40.99
C LEU A 94 26.93 29.94 -42.07
N PHE A 95 27.09 31.26 -41.98
CA PHE A 95 26.68 32.35 -42.90
C PHE A 95 25.18 32.57 -43.17
#